data_AF-A0A9W8YSQ7-F1
#
_entry.id   AF-A0A9W8YSQ7-F1
#
_cell.length_a   1.000
_cell.length_b   1.000
_cell.length_c   1.000
_cell.angle_alpha   90.00
_cell.angle_beta   90.00
_cell.angle_gamma   90.00
#
_symmetry.space_group_name_H-M   'P 1'
#
loop_
_entity.id
_entity.type
_entity.pdbx_description
1 polymer ?
#
loop_
_entity_poly.entity_id
_entity_poly.type
_entity_poly.pdbx_seq_one_letter_code
_entity_poly.pdbx_strand_id
1 'polypeptide(L)'
;MTTDAQSKAASSSSSSASLTSEPLLATDPSTPRPRSKHSHSSSNASKRRVARPNPSEFLSDRATSLLVRRVLCPQHVGDRARATPPPIDELLPPLTSRNDVDLQLYAIIAIVIRDFVQMWYTKITPDDAFVDEIVAIIAHCTRALEQRLRKVDIESLLFDELPDLFDRHVQAYRASRQPIVQPPIEVDANVIYHSMCPLPYLSPIPKPEEPVTALEQAENEVAYRQLLVQGVLAVLLPTEDLENTCLTSLVGQILSELIVGGVVVKKASEPWMIWTGLTILADVMNRRKDEARGLDSRRKRSNSRSTRGVSIPGLLWSLVHYIFAFITMTRIIISTVARSRSLPPRDQVLLAKNDASHYEDGFGPTGTSPEHSPQSASRTPILAFGIWTTISNLLETDRRMPWLLGSLSMIQWLAIAGPGAVAGFNGLVDRLLSDSIHRYILDPAMLPTALRNLRGALFPNNAMGTQTLFPPESDEELRVLRRKCARAIWSLCPRSIGRLYFSGSGISWLAARFANPDLVPSTIESQRSGPTTDNGGDGPEVDPDAAILTVIETDILDVFSDPYCNKHLMYSALELVLVRLMPELGEQGIAELWEERLN
;
A
#
# COMPACT_ATOMS: atom_id res chain seq x y z
N MET A 1 58.66 28.69 -32.61
CA MET A 1 59.19 27.94 -31.45
C MET A 1 57.98 27.38 -30.73
N THR A 2 57.58 26.13 -30.95
CA THR A 2 58.20 24.87 -30.44
C THR A 2 58.12 24.75 -28.92
N THR A 3 57.55 23.71 -28.31
CA THR A 3 56.59 22.63 -28.65
C THR A 3 56.60 21.70 -27.43
N ASP A 4 55.43 21.23 -27.01
CA ASP A 4 55.15 19.91 -26.40
C ASP A 4 56.21 19.18 -25.55
N ALA A 5 55.82 18.83 -24.32
CA ALA A 5 56.43 17.76 -23.52
C ALA A 5 55.37 16.69 -23.23
N GLN A 6 55.62 15.45 -23.66
CA GLN A 6 54.61 14.38 -23.72
C GLN A 6 54.74 13.36 -22.58
N SER A 7 53.58 12.88 -22.12
CA SER A 7 53.31 11.57 -21.50
C SER A 7 54.43 10.78 -20.77
N LYS A 8 54.19 10.43 -19.51
CA LYS A 8 54.66 9.15 -18.96
C LYS A 8 53.67 8.56 -17.94
N ALA A 9 53.14 7.38 -18.25
CA ALA A 9 52.30 6.63 -17.31
C ALA A 9 53.16 5.92 -16.26
N ALA A 10 52.64 5.78 -15.04
CA ALA A 10 53.27 5.03 -13.96
C ALA A 10 52.50 3.73 -13.73
N SER A 11 53.17 2.59 -13.94
CA SER A 11 52.63 1.25 -13.70
C SER A 11 53.61 0.43 -12.88
N SER A 12 53.19 -0.01 -11.70
CA SER A 12 53.93 -0.94 -10.83
C SER A 12 52.91 -1.81 -10.10
N SER A 13 52.69 -3.07 -10.47
CA SER A 13 53.58 -4.24 -10.30
C SER A 13 53.61 -4.76 -8.86
N SER A 14 52.58 -5.51 -8.48
CA SER A 14 52.54 -6.35 -7.27
C SER A 14 52.65 -7.83 -7.66
N SER A 15 53.53 -8.57 -7.00
CA SER A 15 54.01 -9.88 -7.47
C SER A 15 53.08 -11.05 -7.17
N SER A 16 52.71 -11.83 -8.21
CA SER A 16 52.08 -13.14 -8.08
C SER A 16 53.10 -14.27 -8.22
N ALA A 17 53.38 -15.01 -7.14
CA ALA A 17 54.34 -16.10 -7.15
C ALA A 17 53.76 -17.40 -7.76
N SER A 18 54.53 -18.04 -8.64
CA SER A 18 54.16 -19.26 -9.37
C SER A 18 54.88 -20.49 -8.82
N LEU A 19 54.20 -21.65 -8.76
CA LEU A 19 54.84 -22.95 -8.59
C LEU A 19 54.35 -23.97 -9.64
N THR A 20 55.25 -24.23 -10.61
CA THR A 20 55.54 -25.50 -11.28
C THR A 20 54.40 -26.43 -11.74
N SER A 21 54.29 -26.56 -13.06
CA SER A 21 53.59 -27.62 -13.80
C SER A 21 54.56 -28.68 -14.33
N GLU A 22 54.13 -29.94 -14.52
CA GLU A 22 54.59 -30.87 -15.58
C GLU A 22 53.59 -32.06 -15.76
N PRO A 23 53.65 -32.92 -16.82
CA PRO A 23 52.63 -32.78 -17.89
C PRO A 23 51.89 -34.08 -18.32
N LEU A 24 51.23 -34.01 -19.50
CA LEU A 24 50.47 -35.04 -20.24
C LEU A 24 51.35 -36.26 -20.68
N LEU A 25 50.88 -37.39 -21.24
CA LEU A 25 49.61 -37.87 -21.87
C LEU A 25 49.17 -39.24 -21.22
N ALA A 26 48.38 -40.20 -21.75
CA ALA A 26 47.85 -40.57 -23.08
C ALA A 26 46.48 -41.31 -23.00
N THR A 27 46.15 -42.18 -23.99
CA THR A 27 44.82 -42.79 -24.22
C THR A 27 44.85 -44.31 -24.52
N ASP A 28 43.97 -45.08 -23.84
CA ASP A 28 43.15 -46.25 -24.32
C ASP A 28 43.79 -47.48 -25.05
N PRO A 29 43.08 -48.62 -25.32
CA PRO A 29 41.77 -49.11 -24.84
C PRO A 29 41.65 -50.63 -24.48
N SER A 30 40.43 -51.04 -24.05
CA SER A 30 39.72 -52.31 -24.40
C SER A 30 39.92 -53.67 -23.65
N THR A 31 38.93 -54.04 -22.80
CA THR A 31 38.20 -55.37 -22.70
C THR A 31 38.94 -56.71 -22.37
N PRO A 32 38.23 -57.82 -22.00
CA PRO A 32 37.12 -57.97 -21.04
C PRO A 32 37.18 -59.22 -20.09
N ARG A 33 36.60 -59.11 -18.87
CA ARG A 33 35.84 -60.11 -18.06
C ARG A 33 36.27 -61.60 -17.95
N PRO A 34 36.08 -62.22 -16.76
CA PRO A 34 34.89 -63.09 -16.60
C PRO A 34 34.10 -62.90 -15.27
N ARG A 35 33.01 -63.66 -15.10
CA ARG A 35 32.10 -63.67 -13.92
C ARG A 35 32.58 -64.68 -12.86
N SER A 36 32.38 -64.46 -11.56
CA SER A 36 31.23 -64.95 -10.73
C SER A 36 31.73 -65.10 -9.27
N LYS A 37 30.95 -65.21 -8.17
CA LYS A 37 29.50 -65.17 -7.82
C LYS A 37 29.42 -65.00 -6.26
N HIS A 38 28.24 -64.68 -5.70
CA HIS A 38 27.95 -64.57 -4.23
C HIS A 38 28.64 -63.40 -3.48
N SER A 39 28.11 -62.81 -2.40
CA SER A 39 26.74 -62.87 -1.81
C SER A 39 26.43 -61.62 -0.95
N HIS A 40 25.14 -61.40 -0.71
CA HIS A 40 24.47 -60.34 0.08
C HIS A 40 25.23 -59.70 1.26
N SER A 41 25.24 -58.36 1.29
CA SER A 41 24.77 -57.57 2.45
C SER A 41 24.41 -56.15 1.99
N SER A 42 23.28 -55.59 2.44
CA SER A 42 22.77 -54.29 2.00
C SER A 42 22.69 -53.27 3.13
N SER A 43 23.68 -52.37 3.21
CA SER A 43 23.68 -51.22 4.11
C SER A 43 23.69 -49.90 3.31
N ASN A 44 22.50 -49.46 2.89
CA ASN A 44 22.32 -48.17 2.21
C ASN A 44 22.49 -46.99 3.18
N ALA A 45 23.73 -46.70 3.56
CA ALA A 45 24.13 -45.46 4.21
C ALA A 45 24.05 -44.30 3.21
N SER A 46 22.82 -43.89 2.87
CA SER A 46 22.54 -42.80 1.94
C SER A 46 23.09 -41.49 2.48
N LYS A 47 24.26 -41.08 1.98
CA LYS A 47 24.92 -39.81 2.33
C LYS A 47 23.94 -38.65 2.07
N ARG A 48 23.40 -38.09 3.17
CA ARG A 48 22.46 -36.96 3.17
C ARG A 48 23.12 -35.71 2.61
N ARG A 49 23.13 -35.57 1.28
CA ARG A 49 23.35 -34.28 0.62
C ARG A 49 22.30 -33.32 1.17
N VAL A 50 22.76 -32.33 1.93
CA VAL A 50 21.90 -31.23 2.39
C VAL A 50 21.47 -30.47 1.13
N ALA A 51 20.18 -30.53 0.81
CA ALA A 51 19.62 -29.68 -0.22
C ALA A 51 19.77 -28.22 0.22
N ARG A 52 20.08 -27.33 -0.73
CA ARG A 52 20.10 -25.88 -0.48
C ARG A 52 18.67 -25.48 -0.07
N PRO A 53 18.43 -24.89 1.11
CA PRO A 53 17.07 -24.60 1.56
C PRO A 53 16.38 -23.63 0.60
N ASN A 54 15.09 -23.85 0.35
CA ASN A 54 14.31 -22.97 -0.52
C ASN A 54 14.11 -21.61 0.17
N PRO A 55 14.05 -20.48 -0.54
CA PRO A 55 13.83 -19.16 0.08
C PRO A 55 12.51 -19.08 0.85
N SER A 56 11.50 -19.87 0.47
CA SER A 56 10.23 -20.01 1.21
C SER A 56 10.36 -20.71 2.56
N GLU A 57 11.42 -21.49 2.81
CA GLU A 57 11.66 -22.18 4.08
C GLU A 57 11.98 -21.18 5.20
N PHE A 58 12.72 -20.11 4.89
CA PHE A 58 13.06 -19.01 5.81
C PHE A 58 11.85 -18.15 6.23
N LEU A 59 10.77 -18.17 5.45
CA LEU A 59 9.51 -17.49 5.75
C LEU A 59 8.45 -18.44 6.33
N SER A 60 8.76 -19.72 6.51
CA SER A 60 7.85 -20.66 7.19
C SER A 60 7.69 -20.29 8.67
N ASP A 61 6.50 -20.50 9.23
CA ASP A 61 6.20 -20.09 10.61
C ASP A 61 7.03 -20.88 11.62
N ARG A 62 7.40 -22.12 11.29
CA ARG A 62 8.37 -22.91 12.05
C ARG A 62 9.77 -22.26 12.07
N ALA A 63 10.32 -21.89 10.91
CA ALA A 63 11.63 -21.22 10.85
C ALA A 63 11.59 -19.86 11.55
N THR A 64 10.48 -19.15 11.40
CA THR A 64 10.18 -17.87 12.06
C THR A 64 10.22 -18.04 13.59
N SER A 65 9.54 -19.05 14.13
CA SER A 65 9.56 -19.36 15.57
C SER A 65 10.92 -19.81 16.12
N LEU A 66 11.84 -20.26 15.25
CA LEU A 66 13.22 -20.62 15.61
C LEU A 66 14.19 -19.44 15.46
N LEU A 67 13.85 -18.44 14.66
CA LEU A 67 14.55 -17.15 14.59
C LEU A 67 14.26 -16.33 15.85
N VAL A 68 12.97 -16.14 16.17
CA VAL A 68 12.52 -15.37 17.35
C VAL A 68 13.16 -15.90 18.63
N ARG A 69 12.98 -17.19 18.97
CA ARG A 69 13.58 -17.78 20.17
C ARG A 69 15.11 -17.71 20.23
N ARG A 70 15.81 -17.67 19.08
CA ARG A 70 17.28 -17.58 19.05
C ARG A 70 17.78 -16.18 19.40
N VAL A 71 17.05 -15.14 18.99
CA VAL A 71 17.43 -13.74 19.23
C VAL A 71 16.90 -13.26 20.57
N LEU A 72 15.61 -13.47 20.86
CA LEU A 72 14.91 -12.86 21.99
C LEU A 72 14.73 -13.79 23.19
N CYS A 73 15.18 -15.06 23.11
CA CYS A 73 15.08 -16.00 24.24
C CYS A 73 16.34 -16.91 24.34
N PRO A 74 17.58 -16.41 24.21
CA PRO A 74 18.77 -17.25 24.04
C PRO A 74 19.00 -18.22 25.20
N GLN A 75 18.69 -17.80 26.44
CA GLN A 75 18.77 -18.63 27.65
C GLN A 75 17.93 -19.92 27.52
N HIS A 76 16.68 -19.78 27.03
CA HIS A 76 15.75 -20.89 26.80
C HIS A 76 16.17 -21.84 25.66
N VAL A 77 17.20 -21.51 24.87
CA VAL A 77 17.76 -22.38 23.82
C VAL A 77 18.80 -23.37 24.37
N GLY A 78 19.32 -23.11 25.57
CA GLY A 78 20.20 -24.02 26.31
C GLY A 78 19.46 -25.23 26.90
N ASP A 79 18.23 -25.02 27.37
CA ASP A 79 17.47 -25.95 28.23
C ASP A 79 16.77 -27.10 27.45
N ARG A 80 17.53 -27.73 26.55
CA ARG A 80 17.09 -28.76 25.57
C ARG A 80 16.69 -30.10 26.20
N ALA A 81 16.58 -30.18 27.52
CA ALA A 81 16.22 -31.39 28.26
C ALA A 81 14.70 -31.68 28.24
N ARG A 82 13.84 -30.68 27.98
CA ARG A 82 12.39 -30.88 27.84
C ARG A 82 12.01 -31.17 26.38
N ALA A 83 11.19 -32.21 26.19
CA ALA A 83 10.91 -32.81 24.88
C ALA A 83 10.15 -31.92 23.88
N THR A 84 9.52 -30.84 24.37
CA THR A 84 8.89 -29.79 23.57
C THR A 84 9.21 -28.43 24.20
N PRO A 85 9.79 -27.45 23.47
CA PRO A 85 9.92 -26.09 23.99
C PRO A 85 8.53 -25.44 24.11
N PRO A 86 8.31 -24.55 25.10
CA PRO A 86 7.04 -23.83 25.24
C PRO A 86 6.74 -22.96 24.00
N PRO A 87 5.46 -22.63 23.73
CA PRO A 87 5.09 -21.65 22.72
C PRO A 87 5.75 -20.29 22.99
N ILE A 88 5.91 -19.47 21.96
CA ILE A 88 6.54 -18.14 22.10
C ILE A 88 5.65 -17.23 22.95
N ASP A 89 4.35 -17.42 22.81
CA ASP A 89 3.25 -16.73 23.48
C ASP A 89 3.25 -16.92 25.03
N GLU A 90 4.02 -17.89 25.55
CA GLU A 90 4.29 -18.08 26.99
C GLU A 90 5.63 -17.48 27.44
N LEU A 91 6.55 -17.17 26.50
CA LEU A 91 7.90 -16.67 26.79
C LEU A 91 8.04 -15.15 26.60
N LEU A 92 7.23 -14.56 25.72
CA LEU A 92 7.29 -13.14 25.37
C LEU A 92 5.94 -12.47 25.65
N PRO A 93 5.93 -11.18 26.04
CA PRO A 93 4.69 -10.43 26.23
C PRO A 93 3.89 -10.37 24.92
N PRO A 94 2.56 -10.60 24.90
CA PRO A 94 1.77 -10.40 23.67
C PRO A 94 1.89 -8.94 23.21
N LEU A 95 2.13 -8.72 21.92
CA LEU A 95 2.19 -7.40 21.28
C LEU A 95 0.80 -6.92 20.87
N THR A 96 -0.03 -7.85 20.38
CA THR A 96 -1.41 -7.61 19.96
C THR A 96 -2.32 -8.73 20.47
N SER A 97 -3.62 -8.57 20.22
CA SER A 97 -4.64 -9.60 20.48
C SER A 97 -4.55 -10.87 19.61
N ARG A 98 -3.58 -10.99 18.69
CA ARG A 98 -3.51 -12.11 17.74
C ARG A 98 -2.10 -12.66 17.56
N ASN A 99 -1.88 -13.85 18.10
CA ASN A 99 -0.61 -14.60 18.08
C ASN A 99 -0.04 -14.78 16.65
N ASP A 100 -0.90 -14.93 15.62
CA ASP A 100 -0.50 -15.00 14.20
C ASP A 100 0.23 -13.74 13.71
N VAL A 101 -0.21 -12.58 14.21
CA VAL A 101 0.33 -11.24 13.88
C VAL A 101 1.61 -11.05 14.68
N ASP A 102 1.56 -11.33 15.99
CA ASP A 102 2.68 -11.22 16.92
C ASP A 102 3.88 -12.06 16.47
N LEU A 103 3.68 -13.28 15.97
CA LEU A 103 4.76 -14.11 15.45
C LEU A 103 5.51 -13.46 14.28
N GLN A 104 4.82 -12.68 13.44
CA GLN A 104 5.45 -11.96 12.31
C GLN A 104 6.05 -10.62 12.74
N LEU A 105 5.42 -9.91 13.70
CA LEU A 105 5.98 -8.70 14.32
C LEU A 105 7.28 -9.04 15.08
N TYR A 106 7.25 -10.08 15.92
CA TYR A 106 8.43 -10.58 16.62
C TYR A 106 9.52 -11.05 15.67
N ALA A 107 9.19 -11.56 14.49
CA ALA A 107 10.18 -11.89 13.48
C ALA A 107 10.90 -10.66 12.92
N ILE A 108 10.21 -9.52 12.80
CA ILE A 108 10.79 -8.24 12.38
C ILE A 108 11.63 -7.65 13.53
N ILE A 109 11.07 -7.59 14.74
CA ILE A 109 11.75 -7.12 15.96
C ILE A 109 13.04 -7.93 16.21
N ALA A 110 12.99 -9.26 16.06
CA ALA A 110 14.17 -10.12 16.18
C ALA A 110 15.24 -9.87 15.11
N ILE A 111 14.88 -9.47 13.88
CA ILE A 111 15.89 -9.08 12.88
C ILE A 111 16.52 -7.75 13.27
N VAL A 112 15.72 -6.77 13.70
CA VAL A 112 16.21 -5.46 14.15
C VAL A 112 17.11 -5.57 15.38
N ILE A 113 16.69 -6.28 16.43
CA ILE A 113 17.47 -6.44 17.66
C ILE A 113 18.78 -7.20 17.39
N ARG A 114 18.76 -8.24 16.55
CA ARG A 114 19.97 -8.96 16.13
C ARG A 114 20.96 -8.06 15.39
N ASP A 115 20.47 -7.29 14.42
CA ASP A 115 21.32 -6.53 13.49
C ASP A 115 21.70 -5.13 14.00
N PHE A 116 20.98 -4.56 14.99
CA PHE A 116 21.27 -3.22 15.53
C PHE A 116 21.67 -3.18 17.01
N VAL A 117 21.21 -4.11 17.86
CA VAL A 117 21.53 -4.13 19.30
C VAL A 117 22.61 -5.17 19.60
N GLN A 118 22.35 -6.44 19.27
CA GLN A 118 23.23 -7.55 19.63
C GLN A 118 24.61 -7.47 18.95
N MET A 119 24.74 -6.81 17.78
CA MET A 119 26.02 -6.59 17.12
C MET A 119 27.07 -5.85 17.97
N TRP A 120 26.66 -5.05 18.96
CA TRP A 120 27.57 -4.36 19.88
C TRP A 120 27.34 -4.76 21.33
N TYR A 121 26.08 -4.90 21.77
CA TYR A 121 25.76 -5.14 23.18
C TYR A 121 26.38 -6.44 23.71
N THR A 122 26.28 -7.55 22.96
CA THR A 122 26.85 -8.86 23.36
C THR A 122 28.38 -8.90 23.34
N LYS A 123 29.06 -7.83 22.91
CA LYS A 123 30.53 -7.67 23.03
C LYS A 123 30.93 -6.94 24.32
N ILE A 124 29.98 -6.24 24.96
CA ILE A 124 30.18 -5.49 26.20
C ILE A 124 29.76 -6.35 27.40
N THR A 125 28.58 -6.97 27.32
CA THR A 125 27.97 -7.73 28.43
C THR A 125 27.23 -8.96 27.88
N PRO A 126 27.27 -10.13 28.55
CA PRO A 126 26.51 -11.33 28.16
C PRO A 126 25.13 -11.44 28.83
N ASP A 127 24.63 -10.33 29.39
CA ASP A 127 23.30 -10.21 29.98
C ASP A 127 22.28 -9.89 28.86
N ASP A 128 21.05 -10.36 29.03
CA ASP A 128 19.95 -10.12 28.08
C ASP A 128 18.95 -9.06 28.56
N ALA A 129 19.03 -8.61 29.83
CA ALA A 129 18.01 -7.76 30.46
C ALA A 129 17.62 -6.52 29.64
N PHE A 130 18.58 -5.81 29.06
CA PHE A 130 18.35 -4.65 28.18
C PHE A 130 17.57 -4.98 26.90
N VAL A 131 17.70 -6.21 26.39
CA VAL A 131 16.93 -6.70 25.24
C VAL A 131 15.49 -7.02 25.66
N ASP A 132 15.30 -7.59 26.85
CA ASP A 132 13.99 -7.86 27.41
C ASP A 132 13.23 -6.56 27.75
N GLU A 133 13.91 -5.54 28.27
CA GLU A 133 13.40 -4.17 28.46
C GLU A 133 12.94 -3.56 27.13
N ILE A 134 13.79 -3.55 26.09
CA ILE A 134 13.40 -3.06 24.76
C ILE A 134 12.16 -3.79 24.22
N VAL A 135 12.07 -5.11 24.43
CA VAL A 135 10.90 -5.90 24.02
C VAL A 135 9.66 -5.54 24.84
N ALA A 136 9.78 -5.26 26.13
CA ALA A 136 8.69 -4.83 26.99
C ALA A 136 8.15 -3.43 26.61
N ILE A 137 9.04 -2.48 26.31
CA ILE A 137 8.68 -1.12 25.83
C ILE A 137 7.95 -1.23 24.48
N ILE A 138 8.48 -2.00 23.53
CA ILE A 138 7.83 -2.24 22.24
C ILE A 138 6.46 -2.92 22.44
N ALA A 139 6.32 -3.85 23.39
CA ALA A 139 5.05 -4.47 23.73
C ALA A 139 4.05 -3.48 24.34
N HIS A 140 4.49 -2.53 25.18
CA HIS A 140 3.63 -1.46 25.68
C HIS A 140 3.12 -0.57 24.53
N CYS A 141 4.03 -0.03 23.73
CA CYS A 141 3.69 0.88 22.62
C CYS A 141 2.81 0.20 21.57
N THR A 142 3.05 -1.07 21.22
CA THR A 142 2.23 -1.81 20.25
C THR A 142 0.83 -2.17 20.77
N ARG A 143 0.68 -2.49 22.07
CA ARG A 143 -0.65 -2.64 22.70
C ARG A 143 -1.41 -1.32 22.74
N ALA A 144 -0.77 -0.23 23.17
CA ALA A 144 -1.38 1.09 23.20
C ALA A 144 -1.87 1.50 21.80
N LEU A 145 -1.03 1.27 20.79
CA LEU A 145 -1.35 1.45 19.38
C LEU A 145 -2.53 0.57 18.92
N GLU A 146 -2.60 -0.71 19.30
CA GLU A 146 -3.74 -1.58 18.94
C GLU A 146 -5.04 -1.07 19.60
N GLN A 147 -5.03 -0.72 20.89
CA GLN A 147 -6.22 -0.25 21.59
C GLN A 147 -6.72 1.10 21.06
N ARG A 148 -5.82 1.96 20.58
CA ARG A 148 -6.16 3.19 19.84
C ARG A 148 -6.76 2.86 18.47
N LEU A 149 -6.05 2.08 17.65
CA LEU A 149 -6.51 1.64 16.32
C LEU A 149 -7.87 0.90 16.35
N ARG A 150 -8.19 0.22 17.46
CA ARG A 150 -9.47 -0.44 17.73
C ARG A 150 -10.66 0.50 17.95
N LYS A 151 -10.40 1.79 18.25
CA LYS A 151 -11.40 2.87 18.39
C LYS A 151 -11.55 3.68 17.09
N VAL A 152 -10.51 3.72 16.25
CA VAL A 152 -10.53 4.43 14.96
C VAL A 152 -11.49 3.73 13.99
N ASP A 153 -12.38 4.51 13.35
CA ASP A 153 -13.15 4.04 12.20
C ASP A 153 -12.24 4.05 10.96
N ILE A 154 -11.54 2.92 10.75
CA ILE A 154 -10.62 2.71 9.61
C ILE A 154 -11.37 2.77 8.27
N GLU A 155 -12.66 2.46 8.24
CA GLU A 155 -13.49 2.58 7.04
C GLU A 155 -13.72 4.07 6.69
N SER A 156 -14.06 4.91 7.66
CA SER A 156 -14.16 6.38 7.49
C SER A 156 -12.82 7.00 7.09
N LEU A 157 -11.74 6.68 7.81
CA LEU A 157 -10.42 7.26 7.59
C LEU A 157 -9.87 6.94 6.18
N LEU A 158 -10.05 5.69 5.70
CA LEU A 158 -9.49 5.24 4.43
C LEU A 158 -10.35 5.61 3.21
N PHE A 159 -11.67 5.73 3.35
CA PHE A 159 -12.59 5.91 2.21
C PHE A 159 -13.31 7.26 2.18
N ASP A 160 -13.38 7.99 3.30
CA ASP A 160 -13.99 9.32 3.35
C ASP A 160 -12.90 10.40 3.50
N GLU A 161 -12.11 10.33 4.56
CA GLU A 161 -11.27 11.45 5.03
C GLU A 161 -9.94 11.61 4.28
N LEU A 162 -9.18 10.52 4.09
CA LEU A 162 -7.96 10.56 3.27
C LEU A 162 -8.27 10.86 1.79
N PRO A 163 -9.35 10.34 1.18
CA PRO A 163 -9.77 10.75 -0.15
C PRO A 163 -10.24 12.20 -0.25
N ASP A 164 -10.96 12.75 0.73
CA ASP A 164 -11.33 14.18 0.75
C ASP A 164 -10.09 15.08 0.87
N LEU A 165 -9.10 14.72 1.69
CA LEU A 165 -7.81 15.40 1.74
C LEU A 165 -7.09 15.36 0.36
N PHE A 166 -7.08 14.19 -0.29
CA PHE A 166 -6.49 14.07 -1.61
C PHE A 166 -7.27 14.85 -2.68
N ASP A 167 -8.60 14.94 -2.57
CA ASP A 167 -9.43 15.74 -3.48
C ASP A 167 -9.13 17.24 -3.34
N ARG A 168 -9.02 17.73 -2.10
CA ARG A 168 -8.59 19.12 -1.82
C ARG A 168 -7.21 19.41 -2.40
N HIS A 169 -6.26 18.46 -2.34
CA HIS A 169 -4.97 18.56 -3.01
C HIS A 169 -5.09 18.56 -4.55
N VAL A 170 -5.90 17.69 -5.17
CA VAL A 170 -6.15 17.67 -6.63
C VAL A 170 -6.75 19.00 -7.09
N GLN A 171 -7.74 19.54 -6.37
CA GLN A 171 -8.36 20.83 -6.66
C GLN A 171 -7.35 21.98 -6.54
N ALA A 172 -6.62 22.07 -5.42
CA ALA A 172 -5.60 23.09 -5.20
C ALA A 172 -4.45 23.03 -6.23
N TYR A 173 -4.02 21.82 -6.63
CA TYR A 173 -3.02 21.64 -7.68
C TYR A 173 -3.53 22.21 -9.02
N ARG A 174 -4.71 21.81 -9.47
CA ARG A 174 -5.24 22.27 -10.77
C ARG A 174 -5.54 23.77 -10.77
N ALA A 175 -6.10 24.31 -9.69
CA ALA A 175 -6.37 25.75 -9.57
C ALA A 175 -5.09 26.60 -9.58
N SER A 176 -4.00 26.11 -8.99
CA SER A 176 -2.70 26.80 -9.01
C SER A 176 -1.94 26.67 -10.33
N ARG A 177 -2.14 25.60 -11.10
CA ARG A 177 -1.54 25.41 -12.43
C ARG A 177 -2.37 26.01 -13.57
N GLN A 178 -3.61 26.42 -13.31
CA GLN A 178 -4.49 27.11 -14.28
C GLN A 178 -5.00 28.45 -13.70
N PRO A 179 -4.12 29.42 -13.38
CA PRO A 179 -4.53 30.70 -12.81
C PRO A 179 -5.39 31.52 -13.78
N ILE A 180 -6.34 32.28 -13.23
CA ILE A 180 -7.20 33.23 -13.97
C ILE A 180 -6.39 34.48 -14.42
N VAL A 181 -5.24 34.71 -13.79
CA VAL A 181 -4.33 35.84 -14.06
C VAL A 181 -3.82 35.79 -15.50
N GLN A 182 -3.86 36.93 -16.18
CA GLN A 182 -3.34 37.08 -17.55
C GLN A 182 -2.00 37.83 -17.54
N PRO A 183 -1.09 37.58 -18.50
CA PRO A 183 0.14 38.34 -18.63
C PRO A 183 -0.14 39.85 -18.78
N PRO A 184 0.71 40.74 -18.24
CA PRO A 184 2.11 40.50 -17.86
C PRO A 184 2.34 40.07 -16.41
N ILE A 185 1.30 39.75 -15.63
CA ILE A 185 1.48 39.35 -14.22
C ILE A 185 1.77 37.84 -14.17
N GLU A 186 3.03 37.50 -13.97
CA GLU A 186 3.46 36.12 -13.66
C GLU A 186 3.33 35.87 -12.15
N VAL A 187 2.76 34.72 -11.77
CA VAL A 187 2.57 34.29 -10.38
C VAL A 187 2.99 32.84 -10.27
N ASP A 188 3.85 32.53 -9.29
CA ASP A 188 4.29 31.16 -9.03
C ASP A 188 3.11 30.28 -8.56
N ALA A 189 2.93 29.13 -9.22
CA ALA A 189 1.93 28.14 -8.87
C ALA A 189 2.11 27.60 -7.45
N ASN A 190 3.34 27.54 -6.91
CA ASN A 190 3.56 27.08 -5.54
C ASN A 190 3.15 28.11 -4.48
N VAL A 191 3.28 29.41 -4.75
CA VAL A 191 2.64 30.48 -3.97
C VAL A 191 1.11 30.34 -3.97
N ILE A 192 0.50 30.13 -5.14
CA ILE A 192 -0.97 29.97 -5.25
C ILE A 192 -1.41 28.72 -4.49
N TYR A 193 -0.72 27.59 -4.66
CA TYR A 193 -1.03 26.33 -3.96
C TYR A 193 -0.96 26.49 -2.44
N HIS A 194 0.13 27.05 -1.91
CA HIS A 194 0.30 27.27 -0.47
C HIS A 194 -0.75 28.24 0.09
N SER A 195 -1.21 29.24 -0.69
CA SER A 195 -2.31 30.12 -0.28
C SER A 195 -3.67 29.42 -0.13
N MET A 196 -3.88 28.28 -0.81
CA MET A 196 -5.08 27.44 -0.68
C MET A 196 -4.92 26.32 0.36
N CYS A 197 -3.69 25.91 0.65
CA CYS A 197 -3.36 24.88 1.65
C CYS A 197 -2.22 25.37 2.57
N PRO A 198 -2.47 26.37 3.45
CA PRO A 198 -1.43 26.99 4.26
C PRO A 198 -0.96 26.07 5.38
N LEU A 199 0.27 25.56 5.28
CA LEU A 199 0.95 24.77 6.31
C LEU A 199 2.14 25.57 6.87
N PRO A 200 2.08 26.09 8.12
CA PRO A 200 3.05 27.08 8.62
C PRO A 200 4.52 26.66 8.53
N TYR A 201 4.81 25.37 8.72
CA TYR A 201 6.16 24.80 8.65
C TYR A 201 6.68 24.61 7.21
N LEU A 202 5.86 24.86 6.17
CA LEU A 202 6.26 24.92 4.75
C LEU A 202 6.34 26.35 4.22
N SER A 203 6.41 27.33 5.14
CA SER A 203 6.73 28.73 4.88
C SER A 203 8.11 29.07 5.47
N PRO A 204 8.92 29.95 4.85
CA PRO A 204 8.70 30.57 3.55
C PRO A 204 8.84 29.58 2.38
N ILE A 205 8.31 29.95 1.22
CA ILE A 205 8.34 29.10 0.01
C ILE A 205 9.74 29.17 -0.62
N PRO A 206 10.37 28.04 -1.04
CA PRO A 206 11.76 28.04 -1.47
C PRO A 206 11.89 28.66 -2.87
N LYS A 207 12.52 29.84 -2.97
CA LYS A 207 12.82 30.46 -4.26
C LYS A 207 14.25 30.15 -4.71
N PRO A 208 14.48 29.86 -6.01
CA PRO A 208 15.84 29.67 -6.53
C PRO A 208 16.70 30.95 -6.48
N GLU A 209 16.04 32.11 -6.37
CA GLU A 209 16.69 33.44 -6.27
C GLU A 209 17.20 33.74 -4.84
N GLU A 210 16.58 33.14 -3.80
CA GLU A 210 16.78 33.49 -2.40
C GLU A 210 17.04 32.23 -1.56
N PRO A 211 18.27 31.65 -1.58
CA PRO A 211 18.56 30.36 -0.95
C PRO A 211 18.39 30.35 0.59
N VAL A 212 18.28 31.52 1.22
CA VAL A 212 17.94 31.67 2.64
C VAL A 212 16.53 31.13 2.92
N THR A 213 15.56 31.34 2.02
CA THR A 213 14.17 30.85 2.17
C THR A 213 14.12 29.32 2.27
N ALA A 214 14.93 28.62 1.48
CA ALA A 214 15.03 27.16 1.50
C ALA A 214 15.66 26.62 2.80
N LEU A 215 16.53 27.41 3.45
CA LEU A 215 17.15 27.07 4.73
C LEU A 215 16.14 27.30 5.88
N GLU A 216 15.50 28.47 5.93
CA GLU A 216 14.48 28.81 6.92
C GLU A 216 13.31 27.80 6.91
N GLN A 217 12.84 27.39 5.73
CA GLN A 217 11.81 26.34 5.65
C GLN A 217 12.33 24.99 6.17
N ALA A 218 13.58 24.62 5.86
CA ALA A 218 14.15 23.36 6.34
C ALA A 218 14.30 23.34 7.87
N GLU A 219 14.61 24.47 8.50
CA GLU A 219 14.64 24.63 9.96
C GLU A 219 13.24 24.56 10.58
N ASN A 220 12.26 25.27 10.00
CA ASN A 220 10.85 25.21 10.42
C ASN A 220 10.28 23.78 10.36
N GLU A 221 10.64 23.02 9.32
CA GLU A 221 10.29 21.60 9.21
C GLU A 221 11.00 20.73 10.25
N VAL A 222 12.30 20.93 10.51
CA VAL A 222 13.03 20.18 11.56
C VAL A 222 12.35 20.41 12.92
N ALA A 223 12.04 21.65 13.26
CA ALA A 223 11.33 21.99 14.49
C ALA A 223 9.94 21.33 14.56
N TYR A 224 9.17 21.38 13.47
CA TYR A 224 7.84 20.77 13.44
C TYR A 224 7.86 19.24 13.55
N ARG A 225 8.80 18.56 12.87
CA ARG A 225 8.95 17.10 12.98
C ARG A 225 9.34 16.67 14.39
N GLN A 226 10.22 17.41 15.06
CA GLN A 226 10.58 17.15 16.45
C GLN A 226 9.40 17.33 17.39
N LEU A 227 8.64 18.43 17.25
CA LEU A 227 7.42 18.73 18.01
C LEU A 227 6.37 17.61 17.83
N LEU A 228 6.04 17.26 16.59
CA LEU A 228 5.10 16.19 16.26
C LEU A 228 5.50 14.85 16.91
N VAL A 229 6.79 14.51 16.85
CA VAL A 229 7.31 13.26 17.46
C VAL A 229 7.32 13.31 18.99
N GLN A 230 7.62 14.46 19.61
CA GLN A 230 7.53 14.63 21.06
C GLN A 230 6.10 14.43 21.57
N GLY A 231 5.09 14.88 20.82
CA GLY A 231 3.69 14.57 21.12
C GLY A 231 3.38 13.07 21.05
N VAL A 232 3.80 12.41 19.96
CA VAL A 232 3.61 10.95 19.78
C VAL A 232 4.30 10.15 20.91
N LEU A 233 5.45 10.60 21.41
CA LEU A 233 6.14 9.95 22.52
C LEU A 233 5.37 10.09 23.85
N ALA A 234 4.90 11.29 24.23
CA ALA A 234 4.13 11.47 25.48
C ALA A 234 2.87 10.59 25.54
N VAL A 235 2.23 10.34 24.39
CA VAL A 235 0.96 9.62 24.27
C VAL A 235 1.12 8.10 24.16
N LEU A 236 2.27 7.59 23.69
CA LEU A 236 2.52 6.15 23.48
C LEU A 236 3.52 5.50 24.45
N LEU A 237 4.42 6.27 25.04
CA LEU A 237 5.52 5.79 25.87
C LEU A 237 5.10 5.63 27.35
N PRO A 238 5.60 4.63 28.10
CA PRO A 238 5.45 4.57 29.56
C PRO A 238 6.00 5.82 30.26
N THR A 239 5.51 6.16 31.45
CA THR A 239 5.99 7.32 32.22
C THR A 239 7.45 7.14 32.65
N GLU A 240 7.81 5.94 33.11
CA GLU A 240 9.18 5.55 33.49
C GLU A 240 10.20 5.77 32.33
N ASP A 241 9.78 5.50 31.09
CA ASP A 241 10.59 5.73 29.88
C ASP A 241 10.51 7.18 29.37
N LEU A 242 9.44 7.91 29.69
CA LEU A 242 9.25 9.31 29.32
C LEU A 242 10.15 10.24 30.15
N GLU A 243 10.36 9.91 31.43
CA GLU A 243 11.37 10.53 32.30
C GLU A 243 12.80 10.34 31.73
N ASN A 244 13.07 9.24 31.02
CA ASN A 244 14.37 8.94 30.44
C ASN A 244 14.70 9.85 29.25
N THR A 245 15.33 11.00 29.54
CA THR A 245 15.73 12.01 28.57
C THR A 245 16.67 11.47 27.47
N CYS A 246 17.45 10.42 27.76
CA CYS A 246 18.33 9.80 26.78
C CYS A 246 17.54 8.98 25.75
N LEU A 247 16.57 8.18 26.22
CA LEU A 247 15.68 7.41 25.36
C LEU A 247 14.80 8.36 24.52
N THR A 248 14.13 9.31 25.14
CA THR A 248 13.20 10.22 24.44
C THR A 248 13.91 11.12 23.42
N SER A 249 15.12 11.62 23.71
CA SER A 249 15.90 12.39 22.72
C SER A 249 16.42 11.53 21.57
N LEU A 250 16.95 10.31 21.84
CA LEU A 250 17.45 9.42 20.80
C LEU A 250 16.33 8.90 19.89
N VAL A 251 15.25 8.37 20.47
CA VAL A 251 14.09 7.89 19.73
C VAL A 251 13.40 9.05 19.01
N GLY A 252 13.32 10.22 19.65
CA GLY A 252 12.79 11.45 19.06
C GLY A 252 13.55 11.87 17.80
N GLN A 253 14.88 11.92 17.86
CA GLN A 253 15.72 12.23 16.68
C GLN A 253 15.58 11.17 15.57
N ILE A 254 15.54 9.87 15.91
CA ILE A 254 15.37 8.79 14.93
C ILE A 254 14.01 8.91 14.23
N LEU A 255 12.91 9.09 14.96
CA LEU A 255 11.59 9.22 14.37
C LEU A 255 11.45 10.54 13.57
N SER A 256 11.97 11.66 14.08
CA SER A 256 11.94 12.96 13.38
C SER A 256 12.72 12.93 12.07
N GLU A 257 13.98 12.48 12.08
CA GLU A 257 14.88 12.63 10.94
C GLU A 257 14.90 11.43 10.01
N LEU A 258 14.83 10.19 10.52
CA LEU A 258 14.87 9.01 9.67
C LEU A 258 13.48 8.67 9.11
N ILE A 259 12.43 8.71 9.95
CA ILE A 259 11.09 8.29 9.54
C ILE A 259 10.32 9.46 8.91
N VAL A 260 10.03 10.53 9.65
CA VAL A 260 9.24 11.65 9.11
C VAL A 260 10.07 12.42 8.07
N GLY A 261 11.27 12.89 8.42
CA GLY A 261 12.14 13.65 7.51
C GLY A 261 12.67 12.81 6.34
N GLY A 262 13.13 11.58 6.60
CA GLY A 262 13.75 10.72 5.61
C GLY A 262 12.78 9.95 4.72
N VAL A 263 11.73 9.34 5.29
CA VAL A 263 10.77 8.54 4.52
C VAL A 263 9.57 9.37 4.06
N VAL A 264 8.84 10.03 4.96
CA VAL A 264 7.62 10.76 4.60
C VAL A 264 7.95 11.98 3.73
N VAL A 265 8.84 12.86 4.21
CA VAL A 265 9.14 14.13 3.56
C VAL A 265 10.04 13.93 2.34
N LYS A 266 11.26 13.40 2.50
CA LYS A 266 12.27 13.34 1.43
C LYS A 266 12.09 12.19 0.43
N LYS A 267 11.28 11.18 0.72
CA LYS A 267 11.05 10.05 -0.20
C LYS A 267 9.61 9.91 -0.68
N ALA A 268 8.61 10.01 0.19
CA ALA A 268 7.21 9.82 -0.22
C ALA A 268 6.63 11.02 -0.98
N SER A 269 7.15 12.24 -0.76
CA SER A 269 6.78 13.43 -1.55
C SER A 269 7.34 13.43 -2.98
N GLU A 270 8.31 12.57 -3.29
CA GLU A 270 8.96 12.56 -4.61
C GLU A 270 8.06 11.92 -5.68
N PRO A 271 7.84 12.57 -6.85
CA PRO A 271 6.95 12.06 -7.90
C PRO A 271 7.25 10.61 -8.32
N TRP A 272 8.54 10.26 -8.42
CA TRP A 272 8.98 8.92 -8.80
C TRP A 272 8.57 7.85 -7.78
N MET A 273 8.55 8.17 -6.48
CA MET A 273 8.15 7.24 -5.42
C MET A 273 6.64 7.00 -5.47
N ILE A 274 5.84 8.06 -5.65
CA ILE A 274 4.38 7.98 -5.76
C ILE A 274 3.99 7.15 -6.98
N TRP A 275 4.53 7.44 -8.16
CA TRP A 275 4.26 6.66 -9.38
C TRP A 275 4.74 5.21 -9.27
N THR A 276 5.83 4.95 -8.55
CA THR A 276 6.29 3.58 -8.25
C THR A 276 5.32 2.84 -7.32
N GLY A 277 4.85 3.49 -6.26
CA GLY A 277 3.85 2.95 -5.34
C GLY A 277 2.54 2.61 -6.03
N LEU A 278 2.03 3.53 -6.86
CA LEU A 278 0.85 3.32 -7.71
C LEU A 278 1.03 2.15 -8.70
N THR A 279 2.23 2.03 -9.30
CA THR A 279 2.57 0.89 -10.18
C THR A 279 2.51 -0.44 -9.43
N ILE A 280 3.14 -0.51 -8.25
CA ILE A 280 3.17 -1.72 -7.41
C ILE A 280 1.75 -2.09 -6.94
N LEU A 281 0.95 -1.11 -6.53
CA LEU A 281 -0.44 -1.31 -6.11
C LEU A 281 -1.28 -1.88 -7.26
N ALA A 282 -1.16 -1.31 -8.46
CA ALA A 282 -1.86 -1.80 -9.65
C ALA A 282 -1.43 -3.23 -10.04
N ASP A 283 -0.13 -3.55 -9.98
CA ASP A 283 0.38 -4.91 -10.20
C ASP A 283 -0.16 -5.92 -9.19
N VAL A 284 -0.26 -5.55 -7.90
CA VAL A 284 -0.85 -6.40 -6.85
C VAL A 284 -2.34 -6.62 -7.08
N MET A 285 -3.09 -5.58 -7.46
CA MET A 285 -4.50 -5.69 -7.80
C MET A 285 -4.74 -6.58 -9.02
N ASN A 286 -3.90 -6.48 -10.06
CA ASN A 286 -3.98 -7.34 -11.23
C ASN A 286 -3.66 -8.81 -10.92
N ARG A 287 -2.67 -9.10 -10.06
CA ARG A 287 -2.40 -10.48 -9.61
C ARG A 287 -3.62 -11.12 -8.94
N ARG A 288 -4.24 -10.43 -7.97
CA ARG A 288 -5.49 -10.90 -7.32
C ARG A 288 -6.63 -11.13 -8.32
N LYS A 289 -6.79 -10.22 -9.28
CA LYS A 289 -7.79 -10.26 -10.37
C LYS A 289 -7.59 -11.46 -11.29
N ASP A 290 -6.35 -11.80 -11.64
CA ASP A 290 -6.04 -12.95 -12.50
C ASP A 290 -6.03 -14.29 -11.75
N GLU A 291 -5.67 -14.32 -10.47
CA GLU A 291 -5.87 -15.48 -9.60
C GLU A 291 -7.36 -15.87 -9.51
N ALA A 292 -8.24 -14.88 -9.26
CA ALA A 292 -9.69 -15.08 -9.24
C ALA A 292 -10.23 -15.60 -10.60
N ARG A 293 -9.76 -15.03 -11.72
CA ARG A 293 -10.09 -15.50 -13.08
C ARG A 293 -9.60 -16.92 -13.35
N GLY A 294 -8.44 -17.31 -12.82
CA GLY A 294 -7.86 -18.64 -12.95
C GLY A 294 -8.72 -19.72 -12.29
N LEU A 295 -9.20 -19.46 -11.07
CA LEU A 295 -10.13 -20.34 -10.35
C LEU A 295 -11.44 -20.54 -11.13
N ASP A 296 -12.01 -19.44 -11.63
CA ASP A 296 -13.28 -19.45 -12.37
C ASP A 296 -13.15 -20.15 -13.74
N SER A 297 -12.00 -19.99 -14.40
CA SER A 297 -11.67 -20.67 -15.66
C SER A 297 -11.47 -22.18 -15.47
N ARG A 298 -10.86 -22.60 -14.35
CA ARG A 298 -10.74 -24.01 -13.97
C ARG A 298 -12.10 -24.64 -13.69
N ARG A 299 -13.05 -23.89 -13.12
CA ARG A 299 -14.44 -24.32 -12.91
C ARG A 299 -15.21 -24.46 -14.24
N LYS A 300 -15.12 -23.47 -15.13
CA LYS A 300 -15.81 -23.45 -16.44
C LYS A 300 -15.33 -24.55 -17.41
N ARG A 301 -14.06 -24.98 -17.32
CA ARG A 301 -13.51 -26.11 -18.09
C ARG A 301 -14.21 -27.45 -17.88
N SER A 302 -15.06 -27.59 -16.86
CA SER A 302 -15.84 -28.81 -16.62
C SER A 302 -17.08 -28.95 -17.53
N ASN A 303 -17.59 -27.86 -18.12
CA ASN A 303 -18.95 -27.84 -18.67
C ASN A 303 -19.06 -27.11 -20.02
N SER A 304 -18.28 -27.52 -21.02
CA SER A 304 -18.29 -26.94 -22.37
C SER A 304 -18.35 -28.00 -23.49
N ARG A 305 -19.51 -28.64 -23.65
CA ARG A 305 -19.91 -29.35 -24.88
C ARG A 305 -21.31 -28.89 -25.32
N SER A 306 -21.34 -27.83 -26.12
CA SER A 306 -22.48 -27.48 -26.98
C SER A 306 -21.96 -26.80 -28.25
N THR A 307 -22.36 -27.30 -29.41
CA THR A 307 -21.89 -26.83 -30.72
C THR A 307 -22.46 -25.44 -31.05
N ARG A 308 -21.67 -24.62 -31.77
CA ARG A 308 -22.20 -23.41 -32.40
C ARG A 308 -22.75 -23.75 -33.78
N GLY A 309 -24.01 -23.40 -34.02
CA GLY A 309 -24.63 -23.27 -35.32
C GLY A 309 -25.69 -22.18 -35.20
N VAL A 310 -25.60 -21.11 -36.00
CA VAL A 310 -26.51 -19.97 -35.89
C VAL A 310 -27.74 -20.22 -36.76
N SER A 311 -28.92 -20.21 -36.13
CA SER A 311 -30.21 -20.17 -36.79
C SER A 311 -31.27 -19.61 -35.85
N ILE A 312 -32.49 -19.40 -36.37
CA ILE A 312 -33.65 -18.75 -35.74
C ILE A 312 -33.93 -19.13 -34.25
N PRO A 313 -33.71 -20.36 -33.73
CA PRO A 313 -33.72 -20.63 -32.29
C PRO A 313 -32.88 -19.69 -31.40
N GLY A 314 -31.96 -18.89 -31.96
CA GLY A 314 -31.18 -17.87 -31.24
C GLY A 314 -32.03 -16.87 -30.44
N LEU A 315 -33.18 -16.40 -30.95
CA LEU A 315 -34.05 -15.48 -30.19
C LEU A 315 -34.72 -16.18 -29.00
N LEU A 316 -35.13 -17.44 -29.16
CA LEU A 316 -35.77 -18.21 -28.09
C LEU A 316 -34.74 -18.56 -27.00
N TRP A 317 -33.52 -18.94 -27.39
CA TRP A 317 -32.40 -19.09 -26.45
C TRP A 317 -32.00 -17.77 -25.79
N SER A 318 -32.08 -16.64 -26.49
CA SER A 318 -31.85 -15.32 -25.90
C SER A 318 -32.91 -15.00 -24.84
N LEU A 319 -34.19 -15.23 -25.12
CA LEU A 319 -35.28 -15.11 -24.14
C LEU A 319 -35.07 -16.02 -22.91
N VAL A 320 -34.65 -17.27 -23.12
CA VAL A 320 -34.30 -18.19 -22.02
C VAL A 320 -33.10 -17.69 -21.21
N HIS A 321 -32.08 -17.10 -21.84
CA HIS A 321 -30.96 -16.46 -21.14
C HIS A 321 -31.42 -15.22 -20.35
N TYR A 322 -32.32 -14.39 -20.89
CA TYR A 322 -32.89 -13.26 -20.15
C TYR A 322 -33.77 -13.70 -18.97
N ILE A 323 -34.58 -14.75 -19.12
CA ILE A 323 -35.37 -15.33 -18.02
C ILE A 323 -34.44 -15.93 -16.95
N PHE A 324 -33.37 -16.63 -17.33
CA PHE A 324 -32.38 -17.17 -16.39
C PHE A 324 -31.58 -16.05 -15.71
N ALA A 325 -31.21 -15.00 -16.44
CA ALA A 325 -30.57 -13.80 -15.90
C ALA A 325 -31.51 -13.08 -14.92
N PHE A 326 -32.81 -12.96 -15.23
CA PHE A 326 -33.80 -12.37 -14.35
C PHE A 326 -34.02 -13.19 -13.08
N ILE A 327 -34.10 -14.53 -13.19
CA ILE A 327 -34.23 -15.42 -12.03
C ILE A 327 -32.97 -15.41 -11.16
N THR A 328 -31.77 -15.39 -11.76
CA THR A 328 -30.51 -15.29 -10.99
C THR A 328 -30.33 -13.92 -10.37
N MET A 329 -30.66 -12.83 -11.06
CA MET A 329 -30.65 -11.46 -10.53
C MET A 329 -31.68 -11.28 -9.40
N THR A 330 -32.88 -11.85 -9.54
CA THR A 330 -33.89 -11.91 -8.45
C THR A 330 -33.39 -12.69 -7.25
N ARG A 331 -32.75 -13.86 -7.45
CA ARG A 331 -32.10 -14.62 -6.35
C ARG A 331 -30.94 -13.86 -5.71
N ILE A 332 -30.17 -13.09 -6.49
CA ILE A 332 -29.11 -12.23 -5.98
C ILE A 332 -29.71 -11.10 -5.13
N ILE A 333 -30.77 -10.43 -5.58
CA ILE A 333 -31.49 -9.43 -4.76
C ILE A 333 -31.99 -10.06 -3.44
N ILE A 334 -32.72 -11.17 -3.52
CA ILE A 334 -33.30 -11.82 -2.32
C ILE A 334 -32.22 -12.25 -1.33
N SER A 335 -31.13 -12.86 -1.79
CA SER A 335 -30.03 -13.28 -0.90
C SER A 335 -29.20 -12.10 -0.37
N THR A 336 -29.08 -11.02 -1.13
CA THR A 336 -28.44 -9.76 -0.73
C THR A 336 -29.29 -9.01 0.33
N VAL A 337 -30.61 -8.96 0.17
CA VAL A 337 -31.55 -8.38 1.15
C VAL A 337 -31.66 -9.27 2.41
N ALA A 338 -31.63 -10.59 2.28
CA ALA A 338 -31.58 -11.49 3.42
C ALA A 338 -30.28 -11.31 4.22
N ARG A 339 -29.13 -11.20 3.53
CA ARG A 339 -27.83 -10.94 4.16
C ARG A 339 -27.80 -9.59 4.88
N SER A 340 -28.19 -8.50 4.22
CA SER A 340 -28.17 -7.14 4.82
C SER A 340 -29.03 -7.04 6.08
N ARG A 341 -30.19 -7.71 6.13
CA ARG A 341 -31.03 -7.77 7.34
C ARG A 341 -30.43 -8.59 8.47
N SER A 342 -29.50 -9.50 8.19
CA SER A 342 -28.75 -10.27 9.20
C SER A 342 -27.46 -9.62 9.67
N LEU A 343 -27.06 -8.48 9.09
CA LEU A 343 -25.86 -7.75 9.49
C LEU A 343 -26.19 -6.75 10.63
N PRO A 344 -25.34 -6.68 11.68
CA PRO A 344 -25.48 -5.67 12.71
C PRO A 344 -25.35 -4.26 12.11
N PRO A 345 -25.96 -3.22 12.72
CA PRO A 345 -25.67 -1.83 12.39
C PRO A 345 -24.22 -1.50 12.73
N ARG A 346 -23.62 -0.58 11.95
CA ARG A 346 -22.21 -0.12 12.10
C ARG A 346 -21.94 0.38 13.53
N ASP A 347 -22.95 1.00 14.14
CA ASP A 347 -22.89 1.52 15.51
C ASP A 347 -22.73 0.44 16.59
N GLN A 348 -23.31 -0.76 16.42
CA GLN A 348 -23.20 -1.83 17.44
C GLN A 348 -21.80 -2.45 17.49
N VAL A 349 -21.02 -2.40 16.40
CA VAL A 349 -19.63 -2.88 16.39
C VAL A 349 -18.72 -1.98 17.25
N LEU A 350 -19.10 -0.70 17.41
CA LEU A 350 -18.40 0.27 18.26
C LEU A 350 -18.98 0.31 19.69
N LEU A 351 -20.32 0.35 19.85
CA LEU A 351 -20.96 0.46 21.17
C LEU A 351 -20.91 -0.83 21.99
N ALA A 352 -21.26 -1.99 21.43
CA ALA A 352 -21.23 -3.26 22.17
C ALA A 352 -19.80 -3.73 22.52
N LYS A 353 -18.78 -2.98 22.09
CA LYS A 353 -17.36 -3.13 22.42
C LYS A 353 -16.93 -2.21 23.56
N ASN A 354 -17.65 -1.12 23.81
CA ASN A 354 -17.50 -0.26 24.99
C ASN A 354 -18.34 -0.79 26.18
N ASP A 355 -19.55 -1.29 25.91
CA ASP A 355 -20.44 -1.87 26.94
C ASP A 355 -19.85 -3.13 27.59
N ALA A 356 -18.82 -3.73 27.00
CA ALA A 356 -18.14 -4.92 27.51
C ALA A 356 -17.14 -4.64 28.65
N SER A 357 -16.89 -3.38 29.01
CA SER A 357 -15.89 -3.00 30.03
C SER A 357 -16.42 -2.24 31.25
N HIS A 358 -17.75 -2.19 31.46
CA HIS A 358 -18.34 -1.67 32.71
C HIS A 358 -19.37 -2.64 33.29
N TYR A 359 -19.10 -3.11 34.51
CA TYR A 359 -20.04 -3.78 35.40
C TYR A 359 -19.89 -3.19 36.80
N GLU A 360 -21.01 -2.81 37.41
CA GLU A 360 -21.16 -2.28 38.78
C GLU A 360 -20.45 -0.92 39.03
N ASP A 361 -20.98 0.01 39.84
CA ASP A 361 -22.25 0.07 40.59
C ASP A 361 -22.74 1.55 40.70
N GLY A 362 -23.98 1.77 41.14
CA GLY A 362 -24.45 3.09 41.62
C GLY A 362 -25.80 3.58 41.06
N PHE A 363 -26.71 3.97 41.98
CA PHE A 363 -28.08 4.42 41.67
C PHE A 363 -28.28 5.92 42.01
N GLY A 364 -28.87 6.71 41.11
CA GLY A 364 -29.23 8.11 41.37
C GLY A 364 -29.95 8.83 40.21
N PRO A 365 -31.20 9.34 40.36
CA PRO A 365 -31.96 9.92 39.25
C PRO A 365 -32.22 11.44 39.34
N THR A 366 -31.43 12.25 38.65
CA THR A 366 -31.73 13.65 38.23
C THR A 366 -30.89 14.03 37.00
N GLY A 367 -31.32 14.88 36.06
CA GLY A 367 -32.64 15.53 36.00
C GLY A 367 -32.74 16.92 35.36
N THR A 368 -31.83 17.37 34.47
CA THR A 368 -32.03 18.62 33.67
C THR A 368 -31.14 18.69 32.42
N SER A 369 -31.68 19.26 31.34
CA SER A 369 -31.02 19.92 30.20
C SER A 369 -30.02 19.14 29.30
N PRO A 370 -30.12 19.24 27.96
CA PRO A 370 -29.07 18.77 27.05
C PRO A 370 -28.01 19.86 26.84
N GLU A 371 -26.80 19.68 27.38
CA GLU A 371 -25.64 20.50 26.99
C GLU A 371 -25.07 20.05 25.63
N HIS A 372 -24.47 20.97 24.89
CA HIS A 372 -23.92 20.69 23.56
C HIS A 372 -22.59 19.93 23.65
N SER A 373 -22.64 18.60 23.53
CA SER A 373 -21.46 17.76 23.28
C SER A 373 -21.00 17.88 21.81
N PRO A 374 -19.82 18.45 21.49
CA PRO A 374 -19.42 18.74 20.11
C PRO A 374 -18.77 17.55 19.37
N GLN A 375 -19.05 16.30 19.78
CA GLN A 375 -18.42 15.09 19.22
C GLN A 375 -19.40 14.05 18.64
N SER A 376 -20.65 14.45 18.32
CA SER A 376 -21.51 13.64 17.44
C SER A 376 -21.12 13.84 15.98
N ALA A 377 -19.97 13.29 15.55
CA ALA A 377 -19.56 13.29 14.15
C ALA A 377 -20.69 12.73 13.27
N SER A 378 -21.17 13.52 12.31
CA SER A 378 -22.38 13.22 11.53
C SER A 378 -22.11 12.09 10.54
N ARG A 379 -22.33 10.85 11.00
CA ARG A 379 -21.90 9.62 10.30
C ARG A 379 -22.41 9.56 8.86
N THR A 380 -21.48 9.61 7.92
CA THR A 380 -21.70 9.57 6.48
C THR A 380 -22.06 8.14 6.03
N PRO A 381 -23.06 7.97 5.15
CA PRO A 381 -23.26 6.71 4.45
C PRO A 381 -22.13 6.50 3.44
N ILE A 382 -21.79 5.24 3.17
CA ILE A 382 -20.63 4.87 2.32
C ILE A 382 -20.80 5.35 0.86
N LEU A 383 -22.04 5.55 0.42
CA LEU A 383 -22.35 6.15 -0.90
C LEU A 383 -22.25 7.69 -0.94
N ALA A 384 -21.98 8.35 0.19
CA ALA A 384 -21.64 9.77 0.27
C ALA A 384 -20.16 10.02 0.61
N PHE A 385 -19.36 8.97 0.82
CA PHE A 385 -17.93 9.09 1.13
C PHE A 385 -17.14 9.83 0.04
N GLY A 386 -16.15 10.61 0.47
CA GLY A 386 -15.23 11.38 -0.36
C GLY A 386 -14.61 10.62 -1.53
N ILE A 387 -14.29 9.32 -1.38
CA ILE A 387 -13.68 8.54 -2.48
C ILE A 387 -14.46 8.63 -3.81
N TRP A 388 -15.78 8.80 -3.79
CA TRP A 388 -16.56 8.95 -5.02
C TRP A 388 -16.38 10.33 -5.68
N THR A 389 -16.33 11.42 -4.89
CA THR A 389 -16.02 12.75 -5.41
C THR A 389 -14.57 12.82 -5.87
N THR A 390 -13.62 12.34 -5.06
CA THR A 390 -12.18 12.26 -5.39
C THR A 390 -11.92 11.52 -6.70
N ILE A 391 -12.56 10.36 -6.93
CA ILE A 391 -12.41 9.62 -8.19
C ILE A 391 -13.01 10.42 -9.36
N SER A 392 -14.19 11.03 -9.19
CA SER A 392 -14.84 11.80 -10.26
C SER A 392 -14.06 13.06 -10.65
N ASN A 393 -13.44 13.72 -9.67
CA ASN A 393 -12.59 14.89 -9.85
C ASN A 393 -11.26 14.48 -10.46
N LEU A 394 -10.56 13.48 -9.92
CA LEU A 394 -9.29 12.99 -10.47
C LEU A 394 -9.42 12.58 -11.95
N LEU A 395 -10.52 11.91 -12.32
CA LEU A 395 -10.80 11.51 -13.71
C LEU A 395 -11.33 12.65 -14.61
N GLU A 396 -11.58 13.84 -14.06
CA GLU A 396 -12.23 14.98 -14.71
C GLU A 396 -13.59 14.64 -15.35
N THR A 397 -14.45 13.92 -14.61
CA THR A 397 -15.75 13.45 -15.12
C THR A 397 -16.68 14.59 -15.49
N ASP A 398 -16.65 15.71 -14.77
CA ASP A 398 -17.43 16.90 -15.12
C ASP A 398 -17.02 17.49 -16.50
N ARG A 399 -15.72 17.70 -16.72
CA ARG A 399 -15.17 18.22 -17.99
C ARG A 399 -15.42 17.28 -19.18
N ARG A 400 -15.35 15.96 -18.97
CA ARG A 400 -15.37 14.95 -20.03
C ARG A 400 -16.75 14.35 -20.33
N MET A 401 -17.52 14.08 -19.29
CA MET A 401 -18.84 13.42 -19.36
C MET A 401 -19.76 13.96 -18.25
N PRO A 402 -20.18 15.24 -18.31
CA PRO A 402 -21.01 15.84 -17.25
C PRO A 402 -22.37 15.12 -17.12
N TRP A 403 -22.88 14.54 -18.21
CA TRP A 403 -24.06 13.67 -18.19
C TRP A 403 -23.87 12.42 -17.31
N LEU A 404 -22.66 11.87 -17.25
CA LEU A 404 -22.34 10.70 -16.44
C LEU A 404 -22.32 11.10 -14.97
N LEU A 405 -21.63 12.19 -14.63
CA LEU A 405 -21.60 12.75 -13.27
C LEU A 405 -23.01 13.10 -12.77
N GLY A 406 -23.81 13.79 -13.58
CA GLY A 406 -25.21 14.10 -13.29
C GLY A 406 -26.09 12.85 -13.12
N SER A 407 -25.88 11.81 -13.93
CA SER A 407 -26.61 10.55 -13.78
C SER A 407 -26.22 9.78 -12.51
N LEU A 408 -24.94 9.78 -12.15
CA LEU A 408 -24.41 9.10 -10.96
C LEU A 408 -24.84 9.82 -9.68
N SER A 409 -24.73 11.14 -9.62
CA SER A 409 -25.21 11.95 -8.49
C SER A 409 -26.74 11.88 -8.31
N MET A 410 -27.52 11.83 -9.40
CA MET A 410 -28.96 11.56 -9.33
C MET A 410 -29.26 10.17 -8.75
N ILE A 411 -28.53 9.14 -9.15
CA ILE A 411 -28.67 7.76 -8.62
C ILE A 411 -28.24 7.71 -7.14
N GLN A 412 -27.15 8.36 -6.78
CA GLN A 412 -26.62 8.50 -5.42
C GLN A 412 -27.65 9.17 -4.50
N TRP A 413 -28.18 10.33 -4.91
CA TRP A 413 -29.22 11.05 -4.18
C TRP A 413 -30.49 10.21 -4.05
N LEU A 414 -30.94 9.53 -5.11
CA LEU A 414 -32.11 8.66 -5.09
C LEU A 414 -31.90 7.42 -4.18
N ALA A 415 -30.68 6.92 -4.05
CA ALA A 415 -30.36 5.80 -3.16
C ALA A 415 -30.32 6.20 -1.67
N ILE A 416 -29.84 7.41 -1.37
CA ILE A 416 -29.69 7.96 -0.01
C ILE A 416 -31.02 8.57 0.50
N ALA A 417 -31.59 9.50 -0.26
CA ALA A 417 -32.77 10.30 0.12
C ALA A 417 -34.11 9.74 -0.43
N GLY A 418 -34.08 8.72 -1.29
CA GLY A 418 -35.28 8.11 -1.85
C GLY A 418 -36.12 7.31 -0.84
N PRO A 419 -37.35 6.91 -1.23
CA PRO A 419 -38.28 6.22 -0.33
C PRO A 419 -37.69 4.89 0.17
N GLY A 420 -37.48 4.82 1.49
CA GLY A 420 -36.87 3.68 2.17
C GLY A 420 -35.36 3.79 2.42
N ALA A 421 -34.71 4.90 2.06
CA ALA A 421 -33.34 5.26 2.41
C ALA A 421 -32.32 4.10 2.30
N VAL A 422 -32.37 3.38 1.17
CA VAL A 422 -31.74 2.06 1.02
C VAL A 422 -30.21 2.13 1.15
N ALA A 423 -29.62 3.27 0.79
CA ALA A 423 -28.21 3.63 1.00
C ALA A 423 -28.01 4.82 1.96
N GLY A 424 -29.02 5.16 2.78
CA GLY A 424 -28.82 6.03 3.94
C GLY A 424 -27.94 5.34 5.00
N PHE A 425 -27.50 6.09 6.01
CA PHE A 425 -26.65 5.54 7.08
C PHE A 425 -27.34 4.38 7.82
N ASN A 426 -26.62 3.28 8.05
CA ASN A 426 -27.15 1.98 8.50
C ASN A 426 -28.22 1.35 7.58
N GLY A 427 -28.36 1.80 6.33
CA GLY A 427 -29.23 1.26 5.30
C GLY A 427 -28.83 -0.15 4.83
N LEU A 428 -29.66 -0.75 3.98
CA LEU A 428 -29.41 -2.12 3.50
C LEU A 428 -28.15 -2.22 2.63
N VAL A 429 -27.92 -1.24 1.76
CA VAL A 429 -26.71 -1.16 0.91
C VAL A 429 -25.50 -0.73 1.73
N ASP A 430 -25.67 0.23 2.64
CA ASP A 430 -24.62 0.72 3.54
C ASP A 430 -23.99 -0.43 4.35
N ARG A 431 -24.80 -1.25 5.05
CA ARG A 431 -24.30 -2.44 5.77
C ARG A 431 -23.59 -3.45 4.87
N LEU A 432 -24.07 -3.64 3.64
CA LEU A 432 -23.44 -4.59 2.69
C LEU A 432 -22.10 -4.08 2.16
N LEU A 433 -21.96 -2.77 1.97
CA LEU A 433 -20.70 -2.15 1.58
C LEU A 433 -19.69 -2.26 2.72
N SER A 434 -20.06 -1.90 3.95
CA SER A 434 -19.19 -2.05 5.13
C SER A 434 -18.76 -3.50 5.36
N ASP A 435 -19.70 -4.45 5.32
CA ASP A 435 -19.42 -5.89 5.42
C ASP A 435 -18.53 -6.42 4.28
N SER A 436 -18.63 -5.83 3.08
CA SER A 436 -17.76 -6.17 1.96
C SER A 436 -16.36 -5.55 2.10
N ILE A 437 -16.27 -4.31 2.56
CA ILE A 437 -15.00 -3.62 2.85
C ILE A 437 -14.23 -4.39 3.94
N HIS A 438 -14.90 -4.75 5.03
CA HIS A 438 -14.32 -5.53 6.12
C HIS A 438 -13.91 -6.95 5.71
N ARG A 439 -14.62 -7.60 4.78
CA ARG A 439 -14.29 -8.97 4.32
C ARG A 439 -13.30 -9.07 3.16
N TYR A 440 -13.15 -8.02 2.34
CA TYR A 440 -12.34 -8.09 1.11
C TYR A 440 -11.16 -7.10 1.08
N ILE A 441 -11.21 -6.03 1.88
CA ILE A 441 -10.16 -5.01 1.92
C ILE A 441 -9.47 -5.00 3.29
N LEU A 442 -10.25 -4.84 4.37
CA LEU A 442 -9.76 -4.82 5.76
C LEU A 442 -9.77 -6.21 6.42
N ASP A 443 -9.62 -7.29 5.63
CA ASP A 443 -9.65 -8.67 6.13
C ASP A 443 -8.51 -8.93 7.14
N PRO A 444 -8.82 -9.20 8.42
CA PRO A 444 -7.80 -9.46 9.44
C PRO A 444 -6.98 -10.72 9.15
N ALA A 445 -7.45 -11.66 8.33
CA ALA A 445 -6.66 -12.83 7.91
C ALA A 445 -5.57 -12.47 6.88
N MET A 446 -5.67 -11.34 6.18
CA MET A 446 -4.61 -10.86 5.29
C MET A 446 -3.41 -10.29 6.05
N LEU A 447 -3.59 -9.74 7.26
CA LEU A 447 -2.54 -9.02 7.98
C LEU A 447 -1.27 -9.86 8.27
N PRO A 448 -1.33 -11.11 8.80
CA PRO A 448 -0.13 -11.94 8.97
C PRO A 448 0.56 -12.26 7.64
N THR A 449 -0.21 -12.46 6.56
CA THR A 449 0.35 -12.72 5.22
C THR A 449 1.03 -11.48 4.65
N ALA A 450 0.44 -10.29 4.85
CA ALA A 450 1.03 -9.01 4.47
C ALA A 450 2.32 -8.73 5.24
N LEU A 451 2.34 -8.92 6.56
CA LEU A 451 3.54 -8.77 7.40
C LEU A 451 4.64 -9.77 7.03
N ARG A 452 4.30 -11.02 6.72
CA ARG A 452 5.28 -12.01 6.23
C ARG A 452 5.87 -11.62 4.87
N ASN A 453 5.05 -11.10 3.96
CA ASN A 453 5.52 -10.62 2.65
C ASN A 453 6.37 -9.35 2.79
N LEU A 454 5.98 -8.43 3.70
CA LEU A 454 6.74 -7.23 4.04
C LEU A 454 8.12 -7.60 4.64
N ARG A 455 8.17 -8.53 5.59
CA ARG A 455 9.43 -9.11 6.11
C ARG A 455 10.26 -9.72 4.98
N GLY A 456 9.65 -10.47 4.06
CA GLY A 456 10.35 -11.05 2.91
C GLY A 456 10.92 -10.01 1.92
N ALA A 457 10.32 -8.81 1.84
CA ALA A 457 10.77 -7.71 0.98
C ALA A 457 11.82 -6.81 1.67
N LEU A 458 11.61 -6.44 2.94
CA LEU A 458 12.56 -5.64 3.72
C LEU A 458 13.81 -6.44 4.13
N PHE A 459 13.63 -7.73 4.43
CA PHE A 459 14.65 -8.62 4.98
C PHE A 459 14.75 -9.94 4.18
N PRO A 460 15.22 -9.92 2.93
CA PRO A 460 15.42 -11.12 2.12
C PRO A 460 16.30 -12.14 2.86
N ASN A 461 15.79 -13.37 3.01
CA ASN A 461 16.39 -14.44 3.82
C ASN A 461 16.58 -14.13 5.33
N ASN A 462 15.81 -13.18 5.87
CA ASN A 462 15.91 -12.63 7.24
C ASN A 462 17.25 -11.91 7.54
N ALA A 463 17.85 -11.26 6.54
CA ALA A 463 18.96 -10.31 6.67
C ALA A 463 18.59 -8.99 5.99
N MET A 464 19.18 -7.85 6.40
CA MET A 464 18.84 -6.54 5.83
C MET A 464 18.96 -6.51 4.30
N GLY A 465 17.88 -6.11 3.63
CA GLY A 465 17.84 -5.97 2.19
C GLY A 465 18.54 -4.70 1.72
N THR A 466 19.26 -4.79 0.61
CA THR A 466 19.65 -3.60 -0.17
C THR A 466 18.38 -2.85 -0.57
N GLN A 467 18.34 -1.53 -0.38
CA GLN A 467 17.21 -0.72 -0.87
C GLN A 467 17.11 -0.92 -2.39
N THR A 468 15.95 -1.36 -2.87
CA THR A 468 15.70 -1.60 -4.31
C THR A 468 15.08 -0.41 -5.02
N LEU A 469 14.78 0.67 -4.27
CA LEU A 469 14.14 1.89 -4.74
C LEU A 469 15.14 3.05 -4.59
N PHE A 470 15.83 3.34 -5.69
CA PHE A 470 16.68 4.51 -5.87
C PHE A 470 15.92 5.57 -6.68
N PRO A 471 16.23 6.87 -6.51
CA PRO A 471 15.76 7.88 -7.45
C PRO A 471 16.27 7.59 -8.87
N PRO A 472 15.53 7.95 -9.92
CA PRO A 472 16.01 7.85 -11.30
C PRO A 472 17.24 8.74 -11.52
N GLU A 473 18.18 8.29 -12.36
CA GLU A 473 19.41 9.04 -12.67
C GLU A 473 19.20 10.07 -13.78
N SER A 474 18.06 10.02 -14.48
CA SER A 474 17.72 10.90 -15.60
C SER A 474 16.21 11.17 -15.72
N ASP A 475 15.88 12.38 -16.16
CA ASP A 475 14.55 12.81 -16.61
C ASP A 475 13.84 11.77 -17.50
N GLU A 476 14.59 11.07 -18.36
CA GLU A 476 13.99 10.12 -19.30
C GLU A 476 13.57 8.83 -18.60
N GLU A 477 14.31 8.39 -17.57
CA GLU A 477 13.87 7.29 -16.71
C GLU A 477 12.61 7.68 -15.92
N LEU A 478 12.52 8.94 -15.49
CA LEU A 478 11.36 9.51 -14.83
C LEU A 478 10.13 9.56 -15.76
N ARG A 479 10.30 9.90 -17.06
CA ARG A 479 9.23 9.80 -18.08
C ARG A 479 8.83 8.34 -18.35
N VAL A 480 9.79 7.43 -18.48
CA VAL A 480 9.53 5.99 -18.65
C VAL A 480 8.78 5.42 -17.43
N LEU A 481 9.10 5.87 -16.22
CA LEU A 481 8.42 5.49 -14.98
C LEU A 481 6.97 6.03 -14.93
N ARG A 482 6.74 7.29 -15.29
CA ARG A 482 5.39 7.88 -15.42
C ARG A 482 4.55 7.10 -16.42
N ARG A 483 5.11 6.75 -17.58
CA ARG A 483 4.46 5.93 -18.62
C ARG A 483 4.18 4.48 -18.18
N LYS A 484 5.09 3.89 -17.39
CA LYS A 484 4.89 2.57 -16.76
C LYS A 484 3.73 2.62 -15.77
N CYS A 485 3.65 3.67 -14.95
CA CYS A 485 2.54 3.90 -14.02
C CYS A 485 1.21 4.06 -14.76
N ALA A 486 1.16 4.88 -15.82
CA ALA A 486 -0.02 5.06 -16.66
C ALA A 486 -0.50 3.73 -17.28
N ARG A 487 0.41 2.90 -17.78
CA ARG A 487 0.12 1.54 -18.28
C ARG A 487 -0.41 0.60 -17.20
N ALA A 488 0.15 0.67 -15.99
CA ALA A 488 -0.31 -0.13 -14.85
C ALA A 488 -1.74 0.26 -14.44
N ILE A 489 -2.03 1.55 -14.28
CA ILE A 489 -3.38 2.09 -13.99
C ILE A 489 -4.36 1.72 -15.12
N TRP A 490 -3.98 1.89 -16.38
CA TRP A 490 -4.79 1.53 -17.54
C TRP A 490 -5.20 0.05 -17.53
N SER A 491 -4.30 -0.85 -17.13
CA SER A 491 -4.57 -2.29 -17.06
C SER A 491 -5.59 -2.70 -15.99
N LEU A 492 -5.79 -1.88 -14.95
CA LEU A 492 -6.86 -2.07 -13.96
C LEU A 492 -8.23 -1.93 -14.63
N CYS A 493 -8.38 -0.88 -15.45
CA CYS A 493 -9.63 -0.48 -16.09
C CYS A 493 -10.14 -1.52 -17.12
N PRO A 494 -11.46 -1.77 -17.20
CA PRO A 494 -12.03 -2.55 -18.30
C PRO A 494 -11.87 -1.80 -19.63
N ARG A 495 -11.05 -2.34 -20.56
CA ARG A 495 -10.69 -1.70 -21.84
C ARG A 495 -11.87 -1.08 -22.61
N SER A 496 -13.05 -1.70 -22.59
CA SER A 496 -14.26 -1.16 -23.25
C SER A 496 -14.75 0.16 -22.62
N ILE A 497 -14.81 0.23 -21.29
CA ILE A 497 -15.23 1.44 -20.55
C ILE A 497 -14.12 2.49 -20.62
N GLY A 498 -12.87 2.06 -20.46
CA GLY A 498 -11.70 2.93 -20.62
C GLY A 498 -11.66 3.58 -22.00
N ARG A 499 -11.81 2.82 -23.09
CA ARG A 499 -11.81 3.40 -24.43
C ARG A 499 -13.02 4.31 -24.68
N LEU A 500 -14.19 4.01 -24.11
CA LEU A 500 -15.34 4.93 -24.14
C LEU A 500 -15.01 6.29 -23.50
N TYR A 501 -14.38 6.27 -22.33
CA TYR A 501 -14.11 7.45 -21.52
C TYR A 501 -12.91 8.29 -22.01
N PHE A 502 -11.81 7.63 -22.38
CA PHE A 502 -10.54 8.30 -22.68
C PHE A 502 -10.34 8.63 -24.18
N SER A 503 -11.06 7.99 -25.12
CA SER A 503 -10.82 8.22 -26.57
C SER A 503 -11.61 9.37 -27.19
N GLY A 504 -12.51 10.03 -26.44
CA GLY A 504 -13.47 11.03 -26.97
C GLY A 504 -14.55 10.46 -27.91
N SER A 505 -14.31 9.29 -28.52
CA SER A 505 -15.17 8.62 -29.50
C SER A 505 -16.41 7.93 -28.88
N GLY A 506 -16.79 8.31 -27.65
CA GLY A 506 -17.87 7.66 -26.89
C GLY A 506 -19.23 7.71 -27.59
N ILE A 507 -19.55 8.84 -28.24
CA ILE A 507 -20.77 9.01 -29.04
C ILE A 507 -20.74 8.09 -30.27
N SER A 508 -19.59 7.96 -30.94
CA SER A 508 -19.41 7.08 -32.10
C SER A 508 -19.55 5.60 -31.72
N TRP A 509 -18.95 5.18 -30.60
CA TRP A 509 -19.09 3.82 -30.08
C TRP A 509 -20.53 3.48 -29.68
N LEU A 510 -21.23 4.41 -29.00
CA LEU A 510 -22.64 4.24 -28.67
C LEU A 510 -23.50 4.16 -29.93
N ALA A 511 -23.32 5.09 -30.88
CA ALA A 511 -24.04 5.09 -32.15
C ALA A 511 -23.82 3.79 -32.94
N ALA A 512 -22.58 3.31 -33.07
CA ALA A 512 -22.26 2.04 -33.73
C ALA A 512 -22.91 0.85 -33.03
N ARG A 513 -22.92 0.82 -31.69
CA ARG A 513 -23.51 -0.26 -30.89
C ARG A 513 -25.04 -0.26 -30.89
N PHE A 514 -25.68 0.90 -30.98
CA PHE A 514 -27.13 1.02 -31.18
C PHE A 514 -27.55 0.73 -32.63
N ALA A 515 -26.69 1.04 -33.62
CA ALA A 515 -26.96 0.77 -35.03
C ALA A 515 -26.75 -0.70 -35.44
N ASN A 516 -25.78 -1.40 -34.83
CA ASN A 516 -25.50 -2.82 -35.09
C ASN A 516 -25.15 -3.56 -33.78
N PRO A 517 -26.13 -4.17 -33.09
CA PRO A 517 -25.90 -4.86 -31.82
C PRO A 517 -25.09 -6.16 -31.94
N ASP A 518 -25.09 -6.80 -33.12
CA ASP A 518 -24.41 -8.09 -33.36
C ASP A 518 -22.93 -7.98 -33.77
N LEU A 519 -22.40 -6.76 -33.94
CA LEU A 519 -21.01 -6.57 -34.39
C LEU A 519 -20.01 -6.85 -33.25
N VAL A 520 -19.24 -7.93 -33.39
CA VAL A 520 -18.05 -8.19 -32.58
C VAL A 520 -17.02 -7.08 -32.85
N PRO A 521 -16.37 -6.49 -31.83
CA PRO A 521 -15.47 -5.36 -32.02
C PRO A 521 -14.12 -5.80 -32.62
N SER A 522 -14.10 -6.01 -33.93
CA SER A 522 -12.89 -5.81 -34.74
C SER A 522 -12.50 -4.33 -34.74
N THR A 523 -11.21 -4.05 -34.84
CA THR A 523 -10.63 -2.70 -34.83
C THR A 523 -11.32 -1.78 -35.85
N ILE A 524 -11.60 -0.53 -35.47
CA ILE A 524 -12.08 0.49 -36.42
C ILE A 524 -10.87 0.94 -37.26
N GLU A 525 -10.62 0.24 -38.36
CA GLU A 525 -9.71 0.72 -39.40
C GLU A 525 -10.37 1.91 -40.11
N SER A 526 -9.74 3.08 -39.98
CA SER A 526 -10.15 4.28 -40.70
C SER A 526 -9.85 4.12 -42.18
N GLN A 527 -10.82 3.64 -42.97
CA GLN A 527 -10.75 3.62 -44.43
C GLN A 527 -10.59 5.04 -45.00
N ARG A 528 -9.33 5.46 -45.21
CA ARG A 528 -8.99 6.62 -46.02
C ARG A 528 -8.38 6.13 -47.33
N SER A 529 -9.24 5.77 -48.27
CA SER A 529 -8.87 5.13 -49.53
C SER A 529 -7.98 6.03 -50.40
N GLY A 530 -6.72 5.64 -50.55
CA GLY A 530 -5.79 6.13 -51.56
C GLY A 530 -4.94 4.96 -52.08
N PRO A 531 -4.67 4.86 -53.40
CA PRO A 531 -3.94 3.73 -53.95
C PRO A 531 -2.43 3.90 -53.72
N THR A 532 -1.87 3.19 -52.75
CA THR A 532 -0.42 3.06 -52.57
C THR A 532 0.06 1.69 -53.02
N THR A 533 1.08 1.68 -53.87
CA THR A 533 1.79 0.48 -54.32
C THR A 533 2.45 -0.26 -53.16
N ASP A 534 2.49 -1.59 -53.29
CA ASP A 534 3.19 -2.50 -52.38
C ASP A 534 4.67 -2.11 -52.19
N ASN A 535 5.11 -2.03 -50.94
CA ASN A 535 6.53 -2.05 -50.57
C ASN A 535 6.66 -2.35 -49.07
N GLY A 536 7.37 -3.42 -48.71
CA GLY A 536 7.55 -3.82 -47.32
C GLY A 536 8.45 -2.87 -46.54
N GLY A 537 7.96 -2.35 -45.41
CA GLY A 537 8.73 -1.54 -44.47
C GLY A 537 8.31 -1.84 -43.04
N ASP A 538 9.28 -2.15 -42.19
CA ASP A 538 9.07 -2.51 -40.78
C ASP A 538 8.76 -1.23 -39.96
N GLY A 539 7.51 -0.79 -40.03
CA GLY A 539 7.04 0.41 -39.32
C GLY A 539 6.90 0.15 -37.82
N PRO A 540 7.18 1.15 -36.96
CA PRO A 540 7.03 0.97 -35.51
C PRO A 540 5.57 0.64 -35.16
N GLU A 541 5.35 -0.41 -34.38
CA GLU A 541 4.02 -0.76 -33.85
C GLU A 541 3.46 0.42 -33.04
N VAL A 542 2.52 1.15 -33.63
CA VAL A 542 1.85 2.26 -32.95
C VAL A 542 0.92 1.68 -31.89
N ASP A 543 1.37 1.72 -30.63
CA ASP A 543 0.60 1.29 -29.45
C ASP A 543 -0.81 1.91 -29.50
N PRO A 544 -1.87 1.11 -29.70
CA PRO A 544 -3.21 1.62 -29.99
C PRO A 544 -3.89 2.27 -28.78
N ASP A 545 -3.31 2.10 -27.58
CA ASP A 545 -3.73 2.82 -26.38
C ASP A 545 -2.80 4.03 -26.07
N ALA A 546 -1.79 4.35 -26.90
CA ALA A 546 -0.81 5.43 -26.63
C ALA A 546 -1.44 6.80 -26.32
N ALA A 547 -2.45 7.21 -27.09
CA ALA A 547 -3.16 8.47 -26.84
C ALA A 547 -3.95 8.47 -25.52
N ILE A 548 -4.39 7.29 -25.06
CA ILE A 548 -5.02 7.11 -23.75
C ILE A 548 -3.97 7.15 -22.64
N LEU A 549 -2.80 6.56 -22.86
CA LEU A 549 -1.67 6.63 -21.92
C LEU A 549 -1.19 8.07 -21.73
N THR A 550 -1.04 8.87 -22.79
CA THR A 550 -0.69 10.29 -22.65
C THR A 550 -1.74 11.09 -21.88
N VAL A 551 -3.03 10.78 -22.04
CA VAL A 551 -4.12 11.44 -21.29
C VAL A 551 -4.17 10.99 -19.81
N ILE A 552 -3.73 9.77 -19.49
CA ILE A 552 -3.52 9.33 -18.10
C ILE A 552 -2.25 9.99 -17.51
N GLU A 553 -1.21 10.15 -18.32
CA GLU A 553 0.01 10.87 -17.95
C GLU A 553 -0.29 12.33 -17.62
N THR A 554 -1.05 13.06 -18.43
CA THR A 554 -1.34 14.50 -18.23
C THR A 554 -2.44 14.77 -17.20
N ASP A 555 -3.57 14.06 -17.24
CA ASP A 555 -4.75 14.53 -16.51
C ASP A 555 -4.85 13.90 -15.10
N ILE A 556 -4.21 12.75 -14.89
CA ILE A 556 -4.28 11.97 -13.63
C ILE A 556 -2.94 11.97 -12.90
N LEU A 557 -1.83 11.68 -13.59
CA LEU A 557 -0.53 11.56 -12.94
C LEU A 557 0.18 12.89 -12.69
N ASP A 558 -0.20 13.96 -13.39
CA ASP A 558 0.50 15.26 -13.31
C ASP A 558 0.28 15.99 -11.98
N VAL A 559 -0.83 15.72 -11.28
CA VAL A 559 -1.08 16.22 -9.92
C VAL A 559 0.08 15.88 -8.98
N PHE A 560 0.74 14.74 -9.20
CA PHE A 560 1.88 14.29 -8.42
C PHE A 560 3.25 14.74 -8.95
N SER A 561 3.31 15.57 -10.00
CA SER A 561 4.57 16.01 -10.62
C SER A 561 5.40 16.97 -9.76
N ASP A 562 4.79 17.65 -8.79
CA ASP A 562 5.45 18.69 -8.00
C ASP A 562 5.75 18.23 -6.56
N PRO A 563 7.03 18.11 -6.15
CA PRO A 563 7.39 17.62 -4.83
C PRO A 563 6.98 18.56 -3.69
N TYR A 564 6.86 19.88 -3.91
CA TYR A 564 6.41 20.83 -2.89
C TYR A 564 4.90 20.67 -2.61
N CYS A 565 4.10 20.44 -3.65
CA CYS A 565 2.67 20.14 -3.50
C CYS A 565 2.42 18.75 -2.89
N ASN A 566 3.17 17.73 -3.33
CA ASN A 566 3.13 16.40 -2.75
C ASN A 566 3.49 16.41 -1.25
N LYS A 567 4.43 17.25 -0.84
CA LYS A 567 4.88 17.39 0.55
C LYS A 567 3.79 17.93 1.46
N HIS A 568 2.94 18.84 0.98
CA HIS A 568 1.74 19.26 1.71
C HIS A 568 0.77 18.09 1.92
N LEU A 569 0.54 17.27 0.87
CA LEU A 569 -0.30 16.07 0.96
C LEU A 569 0.28 15.04 1.95
N MET A 570 1.60 14.80 1.92
CA MET A 570 2.27 13.85 2.81
C MET A 570 2.20 14.27 4.29
N TYR A 571 2.49 15.55 4.61
CA TYR A 571 2.35 16.05 5.98
C TYR A 571 0.88 16.03 6.45
N SER A 572 -0.06 16.56 5.64
CA SER A 572 -1.49 16.60 6.01
C SER A 572 -2.08 15.20 6.21
N ALA A 573 -1.63 14.20 5.43
CA ALA A 573 -2.07 12.81 5.57
C ALA A 573 -1.47 12.15 6.83
N LEU A 574 -0.22 12.48 7.17
CA LEU A 574 0.41 12.06 8.43
C LEU A 574 -0.33 12.65 9.63
N GLU A 575 -0.60 13.96 9.62
CA GLU A 575 -1.36 14.67 10.66
C GLU A 575 -2.76 14.08 10.85
N LEU A 576 -3.52 13.90 9.76
CA LEU A 576 -4.85 13.30 9.81
C LEU A 576 -4.83 11.90 10.44
N VAL A 577 -3.89 11.05 10.05
CA VAL A 577 -3.73 9.71 10.64
C VAL A 577 -3.33 9.78 12.12
N LEU A 578 -2.43 10.68 12.49
CA LEU A 578 -2.00 10.85 13.88
C LEU A 578 -3.11 11.40 14.78
N VAL A 579 -3.83 12.44 14.37
CA VAL A 579 -4.95 13.02 15.14
C VAL A 579 -6.11 12.04 15.28
N ARG A 580 -6.37 11.17 14.30
CA ARG A 580 -7.40 10.12 14.46
C ARG A 580 -6.95 8.96 15.35
N LEU A 581 -5.65 8.70 15.45
CA LEU A 581 -5.08 7.66 16.31
C LEU A 581 -4.84 8.14 17.75
N MET A 582 -4.52 9.42 17.91
CA MET A 582 -4.16 10.11 19.14
C MET A 582 -4.85 11.49 19.12
N PRO A 583 -6.17 11.55 19.38
CA PRO A 583 -6.94 12.81 19.36
C PRO A 583 -6.42 13.84 20.36
N GLU A 584 -5.70 13.40 21.39
CA GLU A 584 -5.04 14.27 22.37
C GLU A 584 -4.09 15.28 21.70
N LEU A 585 -3.45 14.90 20.57
CA LEU A 585 -2.58 15.78 19.77
C LEU A 585 -3.33 16.90 19.02
N GLY A 586 -4.67 16.83 18.95
CA GLY A 586 -5.53 17.87 18.38
C GLY A 586 -6.30 18.67 19.44
N GLU A 587 -6.28 18.24 20.70
CA GLU A 587 -7.04 18.85 21.80
C GLU A 587 -6.14 19.58 22.81
N GLN A 588 -4.91 19.10 23.06
CA GLN A 588 -3.96 19.64 24.04
C GLN A 588 -2.65 20.14 23.41
N GLY A 589 -1.96 21.03 24.12
CA GLY A 589 -0.59 21.41 23.78
C GLY A 589 0.40 20.28 24.08
N ILE A 590 1.51 20.17 23.33
CA ILE A 590 2.52 19.13 23.60
C ILE A 590 3.25 19.38 24.93
N ALA A 591 3.46 20.63 25.35
CA ALA A 591 3.98 20.92 26.69
C ALA A 591 3.01 20.45 27.79
N GLU A 592 1.72 20.72 27.63
CA GLU A 592 0.63 20.27 28.51
C GLU A 592 0.55 18.74 28.58
N LEU A 593 0.66 18.03 27.45
CA LEU A 593 0.75 16.58 27.40
C LEU A 593 1.96 16.00 28.12
N TRP A 594 3.11 16.69 28.10
CA TRP A 594 4.28 16.26 28.88
C TRP A 594 4.11 16.56 30.37
N GLU A 595 3.49 17.69 30.73
CA GLU A 595 3.21 18.07 32.12
C GLU A 595 2.13 17.17 32.76
N GLU A 596 1.05 16.80 32.07
CA GLU A 596 0.02 15.87 32.58
C GLU A 596 0.55 14.44 32.77
N ARG A 597 1.59 14.05 32.02
CA ARG A 597 2.17 12.68 32.05
C ARG A 597 3.33 12.53 33.03
N LEU A 598 3.84 13.61 33.62
CA LEU A 598 5.03 13.64 34.49
C LEU A 598 4.77 14.25 35.89
N ASN A 599 3.52 14.59 36.23
CA ASN A 599 3.08 15.06 37.56
C ASN A 599 2.08 14.09 38.21
#